data_AF-E4N6E7-F1
#
_entry.id   AF-E4N6E7-F1
#
_cell.length_a   1.000
_cell.length_b   1.000
_cell.length_c   1.000
_cell.angle_alpha   90.00
_cell.angle_beta   90.00
_cell.angle_gamma   90.00
#
_symmetry.space_group_name_H-M   'P 1'
#
loop_
_entity.id
_entity.type
_entity.pdbx_description
1 polymer ?
#
loop_
_entity_poly.entity_id
_entity_poly.type
_entity_poly.pdbx_seq_one_letter_code
_entity_poly.pdbx_strand_id
1 'polypeptide(L)'
;MALLLVLVHLFGGYGARSGGLVEAERLFYYPVQLLGTALVLVVVSLIVEFEFRTRSSQIGCAIALVALIGVTAPYAFLILVFGGDGRPVKRQAHPEHPDRTLTVTDISGSIDPFYRVEVLAGTGWSARHWELGEWGEGSGHGSYQSAEWSGPDRITVTSDEEVAVFVLDPATGRPGTAQVTRR
;
A
#
# COMPACT_ATOMS: atom_id res chain seq x y z
N MET A 1 10.84 -16.68 -13.62
CA MET A 1 9.64 -16.78 -12.75
C MET A 1 9.86 -16.04 -11.42
N ALA A 2 10.82 -16.42 -10.57
CA ALA A 2 11.12 -15.70 -9.32
C ALA A 2 11.46 -14.20 -9.50
N LEU A 3 12.17 -13.85 -10.58
CA LEU A 3 12.48 -12.47 -10.94
C LEU A 3 11.23 -11.61 -11.18
N LEU A 4 10.16 -12.22 -11.69
CA LEU A 4 8.92 -11.55 -12.06
C LEU A 4 8.09 -11.22 -10.80
N LEU A 5 8.10 -12.13 -9.81
CA LEU A 5 7.52 -11.89 -8.49
C LEU A 5 8.26 -10.79 -7.72
N VAL A 6 9.60 -10.77 -7.79
CA VAL A 6 10.41 -9.68 -7.20
C VAL A 6 10.17 -8.35 -7.89
N LEU A 7 10.03 -8.33 -9.22
CA LEU A 7 9.70 -7.12 -9.99
C LEU A 7 8.30 -6.57 -9.67
N VAL A 8 7.30 -7.45 -9.57
CA VAL A 8 5.93 -7.09 -9.16
C VAL A 8 5.92 -6.47 -7.76
N HIS A 9 6.77 -6.97 -6.86
CA HIS A 9 6.88 -6.43 -5.51
C HIS A 9 7.69 -5.16 -5.37
N LEU A 10 8.75 -4.99 -6.17
CA LEU A 10 9.41 -3.70 -6.28
C LEU A 10 8.45 -2.64 -6.80
N PHE A 11 7.55 -2.98 -7.75
CA PHE A 11 6.53 -2.06 -8.24
C PHE A 11 5.41 -1.78 -7.21
N GLY A 12 4.99 -2.77 -6.42
CA GLY A 12 4.03 -2.56 -5.32
C GLY A 12 4.60 -1.66 -4.22
N GLY A 13 5.84 -1.87 -3.80
CA GLY A 13 6.54 -1.02 -2.82
C GLY A 13 6.90 0.37 -3.34
N TYR A 14 7.19 0.51 -4.65
CA TYR A 14 7.31 1.83 -5.30
C TYR A 14 5.94 2.51 -5.44
N GLY A 15 4.88 1.74 -5.62
CA GLY A 15 3.50 2.19 -5.68
C GLY A 15 3.02 2.74 -4.35
N ALA A 16 3.49 2.22 -3.22
CA ALA A 16 3.17 2.72 -1.87
C ALA A 16 3.92 4.01 -1.48
N ARG A 17 4.82 4.54 -2.32
CA ARG A 17 5.45 5.84 -2.08
C ARG A 17 4.54 6.97 -2.54
N SER A 18 4.61 8.10 -1.84
CA SER A 18 3.94 9.35 -2.22
C SER A 18 4.11 9.66 -3.72
N GLY A 19 3.00 9.64 -4.44
CA GLY A 19 2.90 9.85 -5.89
C GLY A 19 2.61 8.59 -6.73
N GLY A 20 2.51 7.43 -6.11
CA GLY A 20 2.18 6.17 -6.76
C GLY A 20 0.76 6.12 -7.33
N LEU A 21 0.53 5.22 -8.30
CA LEU A 21 -0.79 5.03 -8.94
C LEU A 21 -1.67 4.13 -8.09
N VAL A 22 -2.84 4.64 -7.69
CA VAL A 22 -3.79 3.96 -6.79
C VAL A 22 -4.29 2.64 -7.38
N GLU A 23 -4.58 2.59 -8.68
CA GLU A 23 -5.05 1.33 -9.31
C GLU A 23 -3.93 0.32 -9.53
N ALA A 24 -2.68 0.77 -9.72
CA ALA A 24 -1.54 -0.14 -9.78
C ALA A 24 -1.30 -0.77 -8.41
N GLU A 25 -1.32 0.05 -7.36
CA GLU A 25 -1.29 -0.43 -5.97
C GLU A 25 -2.40 -1.45 -5.77
N ARG A 26 -3.68 -1.10 -6.01
CA ARG A 26 -4.83 -1.99 -5.82
C ARG A 26 -4.73 -3.32 -6.56
N LEU A 27 -4.21 -3.33 -7.80
CA LEU A 27 -4.03 -4.55 -8.59
C LEU A 27 -2.93 -5.47 -8.01
N PHE A 28 -1.85 -4.88 -7.49
CA PHE A 28 -0.78 -5.62 -6.84
C PHE A 28 -1.03 -5.89 -5.35
N TYR A 29 -2.02 -5.21 -4.76
CA TYR A 29 -2.46 -5.33 -3.37
C TYR A 29 -3.38 -6.53 -3.09
N TYR A 30 -3.83 -7.24 -4.13
CA TYR A 30 -4.50 -8.54 -3.98
C TYR A 30 -3.53 -9.68 -4.35
N PRO A 31 -2.45 -9.91 -3.58
CA PRO A 31 -1.49 -10.99 -3.85
C PRO A 31 -2.16 -12.36 -3.77
N VAL A 32 -3.31 -12.50 -3.11
CA VAL A 32 -4.07 -13.76 -3.04
C VAL A 32 -4.57 -14.19 -4.42
N GLN A 33 -4.98 -13.26 -5.28
CA GLN A 33 -5.45 -13.60 -6.62
C GLN A 33 -4.29 -13.96 -7.54
N LEU A 34 -3.18 -13.22 -7.46
CA LEU A 34 -1.97 -13.54 -8.22
C LEU A 34 -1.30 -14.83 -7.75
N LEU A 35 -1.22 -15.07 -6.44
CA LEU A 35 -0.73 -16.32 -5.85
C LEU A 35 -1.66 -17.48 -6.17
N GLY A 36 -2.99 -17.28 -6.09
CA GLY A 36 -3.98 -18.29 -6.48
C GLY A 36 -3.87 -18.65 -7.96
N THR A 37 -3.72 -17.66 -8.83
CA THR A 37 -3.54 -17.88 -10.28
C THR A 37 -2.21 -18.57 -10.57
N ALA A 38 -1.12 -18.16 -9.90
CA ALA A 38 0.18 -18.82 -10.00
C ALA A 38 0.12 -20.27 -9.51
N LEU A 39 -0.56 -20.54 -8.40
CA LEU A 39 -0.77 -21.89 -7.88
C LEU A 39 -1.57 -22.74 -8.86
N VAL A 40 -2.67 -22.21 -9.43
CA VAL A 40 -3.47 -22.89 -10.45
C VAL A 40 -2.62 -23.20 -11.69
N LEU A 41 -1.84 -22.24 -12.19
CA LEU A 41 -0.94 -22.46 -13.32
C LEU A 41 0.13 -23.51 -13.02
N VAL A 42 0.68 -23.53 -11.80
CA VAL A 42 1.60 -24.58 -11.36
C VAL A 42 0.90 -25.94 -11.31
N VAL A 43 -0.30 -26.05 -10.73
CA VAL A 43 -1.06 -27.30 -10.68
C VAL A 43 -1.41 -27.80 -12.08
N VAL A 44 -1.82 -26.91 -13.00
CA VAL A 44 -2.09 -27.25 -14.40
C VAL A 44 -0.82 -27.73 -15.09
N SER A 45 0.30 -27.03 -14.91
CA SER A 45 1.60 -27.46 -15.44
C SER A 45 2.03 -28.82 -14.88
N LEU A 46 1.76 -29.08 -13.59
CA LEU A 46 2.05 -30.35 -12.94
C LEU A 46 1.21 -31.49 -13.49
N ILE A 47 -0.09 -31.27 -13.76
CA ILE A 47 -0.99 -32.25 -14.37
C ILE A 47 -0.51 -32.60 -15.79
N VAL A 48 -0.14 -31.59 -16.58
CA VAL A 48 0.39 -31.76 -17.94
C VAL A 48 1.73 -32.52 -17.93
N GLU A 49 2.64 -32.23 -17.00
CA GLU A 49 3.91 -32.95 -16.86
C GLU A 49 3.73 -34.37 -16.32
N PHE A 50 2.73 -34.63 -15.47
CA PHE A 50 2.45 -35.96 -14.92
C PHE A 50 2.07 -36.97 -16.01
N GLU A 51 1.53 -36.48 -17.12
CA GLU A 51 1.15 -37.27 -18.29
C GLU A 51 2.39 -37.72 -19.11
N PHE A 52 3.56 -37.07 -18.93
CA PHE A 52 4.84 -37.40 -19.56
C PHE A 52 5.83 -38.03 -18.56
N ARG A 53 5.56 -39.28 -18.16
CA ARG A 53 6.22 -39.95 -17.02
C ARG A 53 7.68 -40.37 -17.30
N THR A 54 8.65 -39.55 -16.89
CA THR A 54 10.05 -39.96 -16.65
C THR A 54 10.49 -39.62 -15.22
N ARG A 55 11.31 -40.46 -14.57
CA ARG A 55 11.80 -40.26 -13.18
C ARG A 55 12.44 -38.88 -12.96
N SER A 56 13.09 -38.34 -13.98
CA SER A 56 13.72 -37.01 -13.95
C SER A 56 12.70 -35.87 -13.82
N SER A 57 11.51 -36.01 -14.41
CA SER A 57 10.43 -35.04 -14.30
C SER A 57 9.88 -34.94 -12.87
N GLN A 58 9.81 -36.07 -12.16
CA GLN A 58 9.33 -36.10 -10.77
C GLN A 58 10.30 -35.39 -9.82
N ILE A 59 11.61 -35.52 -10.05
CA ILE A 59 12.64 -34.85 -9.24
C ILE A 59 12.62 -33.34 -9.52
N GLY A 60 12.51 -32.93 -10.79
CA GLY A 60 12.40 -31.51 -11.18
C GLY A 60 11.17 -30.84 -10.55
N CYS A 61 10.03 -31.53 -10.57
CA CYS A 61 8.79 -31.09 -9.93
C CYS A 61 8.95 -30.94 -8.41
N ALA A 62 9.56 -31.92 -7.72
CA ALA A 62 9.79 -31.84 -6.29
C ALA A 62 10.69 -30.65 -5.91
N ILE A 63 11.75 -30.40 -6.68
CA ILE A 63 12.64 -29.25 -6.49
C ILE A 63 11.89 -27.93 -6.72
N ALA A 64 11.07 -27.85 -7.77
CA ALA A 64 10.27 -26.66 -8.06
C ALA A 64 9.25 -26.36 -6.96
N LEU A 65 8.58 -27.38 -6.41
CA LEU A 65 7.65 -27.24 -5.28
C LEU A 65 8.37 -26.78 -4.01
N VAL A 66 9.52 -27.37 -3.69
CA VAL A 66 10.31 -26.97 -2.51
C VAL A 66 10.80 -25.54 -2.65
N ALA A 67 11.28 -25.15 -3.83
CA ALA A 67 11.70 -23.77 -4.10
C ALA A 67 10.51 -22.79 -4.02
N LEU A 68 9.34 -23.18 -4.55
CA LEU A 68 8.14 -22.36 -4.48
C LEU A 68 7.71 -22.15 -3.03
N ILE A 69 7.56 -23.22 -2.25
CA ILE A 69 7.17 -23.16 -0.83
C ILE A 69 8.22 -22.40 -0.02
N GLY A 70 9.51 -22.67 -0.26
CA GLY A 70 10.61 -22.02 0.43
C GLY A 70 10.69 -20.51 0.20
N VAL A 71 10.13 -20.00 -0.91
CA VAL A 71 10.02 -18.56 -1.17
C VAL A 71 8.68 -18.00 -0.72
N THR A 72 7.56 -18.69 -1.00
CA THR A 72 6.21 -18.17 -0.70
C THR A 72 5.87 -18.20 0.78
N ALA A 73 6.34 -19.19 1.55
CA ALA A 73 6.06 -19.30 2.98
C ALA A 73 6.69 -18.19 3.82
N PRO A 74 8.02 -17.92 3.76
CA PRO A 74 8.60 -16.82 4.52
C PRO A 74 8.06 -15.47 4.06
N TYR A 75 7.73 -15.35 2.78
CA TYR A 75 7.14 -14.16 2.22
C TYR A 75 5.71 -13.89 2.72
N ALA A 76 4.84 -14.92 2.72
CA ALA A 76 3.50 -14.82 3.31
C ALA A 76 3.57 -14.52 4.81
N PHE A 77 4.57 -15.08 5.49
CA PHE A 77 4.86 -14.76 6.89
C PHE A 77 5.26 -13.29 7.08
N LEU A 78 6.12 -12.75 6.22
CA LEU A 78 6.50 -11.33 6.26
C LEU A 78 5.28 -10.41 6.01
N ILE A 79 4.39 -10.75 5.08
CA ILE A 79 3.15 -9.99 4.88
C ILE A 79 2.25 -10.08 6.12
N LEU A 80 2.11 -11.25 6.74
CA LEU A 80 1.31 -11.38 7.96
C LEU A 80 1.90 -10.61 9.15
N VAL A 81 3.22 -10.51 9.24
CA VAL A 81 3.92 -9.86 10.36
C VAL A 81 4.06 -8.34 10.15
N PHE A 82 4.27 -7.88 8.92
CA PHE A 82 4.58 -6.48 8.60
C PHE A 82 3.57 -5.81 7.66
N GLY A 83 2.71 -6.57 6.99
CA GLY A 83 1.67 -6.07 6.07
C GLY A 83 0.37 -5.74 6.78
N GLY A 84 0.46 -5.12 7.95
CA GLY A 84 -0.69 -4.55 8.64
C GLY A 84 -1.12 -3.29 7.91
N ASP A 85 -1.92 -3.43 6.87
CA ASP A 85 -2.63 -2.29 6.29
C ASP A 85 -3.57 -1.78 7.34
N GLY A 86 -3.20 -0.62 7.85
CA GLY A 86 -3.92 0.03 8.89
C GLY A 86 -5.42 0.12 8.58
N ARG A 87 -6.21 0.25 9.62
CA ARG A 87 -7.67 0.36 9.45
C ARG A 87 -8.00 1.76 8.97
N PRO A 88 -8.76 1.94 7.87
CA PRO A 88 -9.20 3.27 7.47
C PRO A 88 -10.14 3.82 8.54
N VAL A 89 -9.75 4.93 9.17
CA VAL A 89 -10.52 5.56 10.27
C VAL A 89 -11.35 6.72 9.75
N LYS A 90 -10.82 7.46 8.77
CA LYS A 90 -11.52 8.60 8.17
C LYS A 90 -11.31 8.61 6.66
N ARG A 91 -12.40 8.88 5.94
CA ARG A 91 -12.36 9.16 4.50
C ARG A 91 -13.27 10.33 4.20
N GLN A 92 -12.72 11.39 3.62
CA GLN A 92 -13.42 12.64 3.38
C GLN A 92 -13.16 13.12 1.96
N ALA A 93 -14.19 13.08 1.11
CA ALA A 93 -14.14 13.66 -0.22
C ALA A 93 -13.95 15.18 -0.14
N HIS A 94 -13.23 15.75 -1.10
CA HIS A 94 -13.14 17.20 -1.22
C HIS A 94 -14.51 17.78 -1.60
N PRO A 95 -14.96 18.88 -0.98
CA PRO A 95 -16.28 19.44 -1.20
C PRO A 95 -16.55 19.88 -2.64
N GLU A 96 -15.52 20.39 -3.34
CA GLU A 96 -15.65 20.94 -4.70
C GLU A 96 -14.95 20.11 -5.80
N HIS A 97 -14.12 19.15 -5.40
CA HIS A 97 -13.24 18.37 -6.30
C HIS A 97 -13.44 16.88 -6.03
N PRO A 98 -14.48 16.25 -6.59
CA PRO A 98 -14.85 14.87 -6.25
C PRO A 98 -13.75 13.85 -6.63
N ASP A 99 -12.79 14.24 -7.45
CA ASP A 99 -11.58 13.51 -7.79
C ASP A 99 -10.51 13.53 -6.68
N ARG A 100 -10.77 14.21 -5.55
CA ARG A 100 -9.86 14.29 -4.40
C ARG A 100 -10.50 13.73 -3.15
N THR A 101 -9.74 12.93 -2.42
CA THR A 101 -10.21 12.32 -1.17
C THR A 101 -9.09 12.29 -0.14
N LEU A 102 -9.34 12.89 1.02
CA LEU A 102 -8.50 12.78 2.20
C LEU A 102 -8.80 11.46 2.91
N THR A 103 -7.76 10.69 3.22
CA THR A 103 -7.85 9.42 3.93
C THR A 103 -6.93 9.44 5.14
N VAL A 104 -7.42 8.88 6.24
CA VAL A 104 -6.67 8.68 7.47
C VAL A 104 -6.74 7.21 7.82
N THR A 105 -5.58 6.59 7.93
CA THR A 105 -5.43 5.15 8.13
C THR A 105 -4.68 4.93 9.43
N ASP A 106 -5.29 4.19 10.35
CA ASP A 106 -4.64 3.77 11.60
C ASP A 106 -3.76 2.57 11.32
N ILE A 107 -2.46 2.84 11.14
CA ILE A 107 -1.41 1.86 10.85
C ILE A 107 -0.79 1.28 12.13
N SER A 108 -1.41 1.48 13.28
CA SER A 108 -0.94 0.86 14.52
C SER A 108 -1.02 -0.67 14.42
N GLY A 109 0.14 -1.32 14.61
CA GLY A 109 0.23 -2.76 14.84
C GLY A 109 0.13 -3.16 16.32
N SER A 110 -0.02 -2.18 17.22
CA SER A 110 0.00 -2.35 18.67
C SER A 110 -1.00 -1.42 19.37
N ILE A 111 -0.86 -1.23 20.69
CA ILE A 111 -1.77 -0.44 21.55
C ILE A 111 -1.65 1.06 21.29
N ASP A 112 -0.46 1.53 20.87
CA ASP A 112 -0.22 2.97 20.68
C ASP A 112 -0.69 3.39 19.27
N PRO A 113 -1.66 4.31 19.18
CA PRO A 113 -2.28 4.66 17.91
C PRO A 113 -1.32 5.46 17.03
N PHE A 114 -1.22 5.07 15.75
CA PHE A 114 -0.32 5.68 14.79
C PHE A 114 -1.05 5.82 13.45
N TYR A 115 -1.19 7.05 12.98
CA TYR A 115 -2.07 7.41 11.87
C TYR A 115 -1.27 7.92 10.68
N ARG A 116 -1.47 7.30 9.52
CA ARG A 116 -1.02 7.83 8.24
C ARG A 116 -2.11 8.70 7.64
N VAL A 117 -1.75 9.90 7.20
CA VAL A 117 -2.67 10.81 6.50
C VAL A 117 -2.25 10.94 5.05
N GLU A 118 -3.19 10.71 4.14
CA GLU A 118 -2.95 10.63 2.70
C GLU A 118 -4.03 11.37 1.92
N VAL A 119 -3.66 11.91 0.77
CA VAL A 119 -4.63 12.43 -0.20
C VAL A 119 -4.58 11.63 -1.49
N LEU A 120 -5.74 11.14 -1.90
CA LEU A 120 -5.97 10.54 -3.20
C LEU A 120 -6.39 11.65 -4.15
N ALA A 121 -5.76 11.75 -5.31
CA ALA A 121 -6.05 12.75 -6.33
C ALA A 121 -6.17 12.11 -7.72
N GLY A 122 -7.21 12.47 -8.45
CA GLY A 122 -7.53 11.95 -9.79
C GLY A 122 -8.52 10.78 -9.77
N THR A 123 -8.83 10.27 -10.95
CA THR A 123 -9.80 9.18 -11.14
C THR A 123 -9.22 8.02 -11.94
N GLY A 124 -9.75 6.82 -11.69
CA GLY A 124 -9.38 5.58 -12.38
C GLY A 124 -7.88 5.31 -12.39
N TRP A 125 -7.35 4.88 -13.54
CA TRP A 125 -5.96 4.47 -13.72
C TRP A 125 -4.93 5.58 -13.51
N SER A 126 -5.34 6.85 -13.57
CA SER A 126 -4.48 8.00 -13.30
C SER A 126 -4.54 8.49 -11.87
N ALA A 127 -5.41 7.93 -11.02
CA ALA A 127 -5.49 8.31 -9.63
C ALA A 127 -4.13 8.06 -8.94
N ARG A 128 -3.68 9.05 -8.18
CA ARG A 128 -2.44 9.01 -7.41
C ARG A 128 -2.75 9.14 -5.93
N HIS A 129 -1.96 8.48 -5.11
CA HIS A 129 -1.96 8.76 -3.67
C HIS A 129 -0.75 9.62 -3.33
N TRP A 130 -0.92 10.50 -2.35
CA TRP A 130 0.14 11.33 -1.82
C TRP A 130 0.10 11.27 -0.31
N GLU A 131 1.17 10.75 0.28
CA GLU A 131 1.37 10.75 1.72
C GLU A 131 1.67 12.17 2.20
N LEU A 132 0.94 12.61 3.23
CA LEU A 132 1.19 13.88 3.92
C LEU A 132 2.14 13.69 5.11
N GLY A 133 2.08 12.50 5.73
CA GLY A 133 2.94 12.10 6.84
C GLY A 133 2.27 11.06 7.73
N GLU A 134 2.93 10.79 8.85
CA GLU A 134 2.46 9.88 9.89
C GLU A 134 2.49 10.60 11.25
N TRP A 135 1.43 10.42 12.05
CA TRP A 135 1.23 11.07 13.34
C TRP A 135 0.92 10.04 14.42
N GLY A 136 1.54 10.18 15.58
CA GLY A 136 1.41 9.27 16.70
C GLY A 136 2.53 9.45 17.71
N GLU A 137 2.41 8.78 18.84
CA GLU A 137 3.39 8.86 19.92
C GLU A 137 4.74 8.34 19.42
N GLY A 138 5.76 9.22 19.39
CA GLY A 138 7.09 8.90 18.86
C GLY A 138 7.36 9.33 17.41
N SER A 139 6.37 9.87 16.68
CA SER A 139 6.56 10.43 15.32
C SER A 139 7.37 11.73 15.29
N GLY A 140 7.50 12.41 16.44
CA GLY A 140 8.05 13.77 16.54
C GLY A 140 7.07 14.88 16.15
N HIS A 141 5.84 14.51 15.75
CA HIS A 141 4.72 15.41 15.44
C HIS A 141 3.65 15.44 16.53
N GLY A 142 3.81 14.66 17.60
CA GLY A 142 2.79 14.47 18.64
C GLY A 142 1.66 13.49 18.24
N SER A 143 0.68 13.37 19.13
CA SER A 143 -0.50 12.52 18.96
C SER A 143 -1.52 13.16 18.01
N TYR A 144 -1.96 12.39 17.02
CA TYR A 144 -2.95 12.83 16.02
C TYR A 144 -4.28 13.23 16.67
N GLN A 145 -4.82 14.39 16.28
CA GLN A 145 -6.15 14.84 16.70
C GLN A 145 -7.13 14.86 15.53
N SER A 146 -6.75 15.48 14.41
CA SER A 146 -7.62 15.60 13.24
C SER A 146 -6.86 15.88 11.95
N ALA A 147 -7.47 15.53 10.83
CA ALA A 147 -7.09 15.96 9.49
C ALA A 147 -8.35 16.37 8.76
N GLU A 148 -8.34 17.54 8.13
CA GLU A 148 -9.50 18.09 7.43
C GLU A 148 -9.10 19.01 6.27
N TRP A 149 -10.03 19.14 5.33
CA TRP A 149 -9.93 20.14 4.28
C TRP A 149 -10.17 21.53 4.88
N SER A 150 -9.16 22.38 4.87
CA SER A 150 -9.23 23.77 5.34
C SER A 150 -9.43 24.79 4.21
N GLY A 151 -9.44 24.33 2.96
CA GLY A 151 -9.70 25.11 1.77
C GLY A 151 -9.68 24.26 0.49
N PRO A 152 -9.87 24.87 -0.70
CA PRO A 152 -10.00 24.15 -1.97
C PRO A 152 -8.76 23.33 -2.37
N ASP A 153 -7.59 23.77 -1.92
CA ASP A 153 -6.31 23.10 -2.14
C ASP A 153 -5.52 23.02 -0.82
N ARG A 154 -6.21 22.96 0.33
CA ARG A 154 -5.55 22.99 1.64
C ARG A 154 -6.06 21.92 2.56
N ILE A 155 -5.12 21.21 3.18
CA ILE A 155 -5.37 20.23 4.23
C ILE A 155 -4.68 20.71 5.49
N THR A 156 -5.41 20.72 6.60
CA THR A 156 -4.84 20.97 7.92
C THR A 156 -4.83 19.66 8.69
N VAL A 157 -3.66 19.27 9.18
CA VAL A 157 -3.47 18.17 10.13
C VAL A 157 -3.13 18.78 11.48
N THR A 158 -3.89 18.43 12.50
CA THR A 158 -3.73 18.89 13.87
C THR A 158 -3.31 17.73 14.74
N SER A 159 -2.24 17.93 15.51
CA SER A 159 -1.85 17.11 16.64
C SER A 159 -1.93 17.94 17.93
N ASP A 160 -1.61 17.30 19.05
CA ASP A 160 -1.41 17.99 20.33
C ASP A 160 -0.20 18.94 20.31
N GLU A 161 0.88 18.58 19.63
CA GLU A 161 2.13 19.36 19.58
C GLU A 161 2.19 20.38 18.44
N GLU A 162 1.50 20.15 17.33
CA GLU A 162 1.60 21.01 16.15
C GLU A 162 0.33 21.08 15.29
N VAL A 163 0.31 22.09 14.44
CA VAL A 163 -0.65 22.23 13.34
C VAL A 163 0.15 22.31 12.05
N ALA A 164 0.00 21.32 11.18
CA ALA A 164 0.64 21.23 9.89
C ALA A 164 -0.36 21.54 8.77
N VAL A 165 -0.07 22.55 7.95
CA VAL A 165 -0.90 22.93 6.81
C VAL A 165 -0.20 22.56 5.51
N PHE A 166 -0.86 21.74 4.70
CA PHE A 166 -0.39 21.32 3.38
C PHE A 166 -1.18 22.04 2.30
N VAL A 167 -0.46 22.69 1.38
CA VAL A 167 -1.04 23.28 0.18
C VAL A 167 -0.84 22.30 -0.97
N LEU A 168 -1.92 21.92 -1.64
CA LEU A 168 -1.91 21.02 -2.79
C LEU A 168 -1.69 21.80 -4.08
N ASP A 169 -0.99 21.18 -5.02
CA ASP A 169 -0.96 21.64 -6.41
C ASP A 169 -2.36 21.50 -7.03
N PRO A 170 -2.96 22.57 -7.57
CA PRO A 170 -4.32 22.52 -8.11
C PRO A 170 -4.49 21.57 -9.31
N ALA A 171 -3.42 21.35 -10.09
CA ALA A 171 -3.48 20.51 -11.28
C ALA A 171 -3.24 19.03 -10.96
N THR A 172 -2.37 18.72 -9.99
CA THR A 172 -1.96 17.33 -9.73
C THR A 172 -2.42 16.79 -8.37
N GLY A 173 -2.94 17.64 -7.48
CA GLY A 173 -3.27 17.31 -6.10
C GLY A 173 -2.06 16.95 -5.24
N ARG A 174 -0.84 17.27 -5.70
CA ARG A 174 0.40 16.92 -5.00
C ARG A 174 0.60 17.87 -3.82
N PRO A 175 0.88 17.38 -2.60
CA PRO A 175 1.18 18.24 -1.47
C PRO A 175 2.54 18.91 -1.63
N GLY A 176 2.58 20.21 -1.35
CA GLY A 176 3.81 20.96 -1.11
C GLY A 176 4.35 20.73 0.30
N THR A 177 5.43 21.45 0.63
CA THR A 177 6.02 21.41 1.97
C THR A 177 5.04 21.90 3.03
N ALA A 178 4.94 21.18 4.14
CA ALA A 178 4.09 21.54 5.26
C ALA A 178 4.51 22.89 5.87
N GLN A 179 3.52 23.74 6.14
CA GLN A 179 3.67 24.91 7.00
C GLN A 179 3.29 24.49 8.42
N VAL A 180 4.29 24.28 9.26
CA VAL A 180 4.13 23.75 10.62
C VAL A 180 4.14 24.88 11.64
N THR A 181 3.14 24.89 12.51
CA THR A 181 3.07 25.78 13.68
C THR A 181 3.04 24.92 14.94
N ARG A 182 4.07 25.02 15.79
CA ARG A 182 4.09 24.33 17.09
C ARG A 182 3.15 25.01 18.08
N ARG A 183 2.50 24.20 18.93
CA ARG A 183 1.65 24.65 20.03
C ARG A 183 2.43 24.79 21.33
#